data_AF-A0A0X8JLW2-F1
#
_entry.id   AF-A0A0X8JLW2-F1
#
_cell.length_a   1.000
_cell.length_b   1.000
_cell.length_c   1.000
_cell.angle_alpha   90.00
_cell.angle_beta   90.00
_cell.angle_gamma   90.00
#
_symmetry.space_group_name_H-M   'P 1'
#
loop_
_entity.id
_entity.type
_entity.pdbx_description
1 polymer ?
#
loop_
_entity_poly.entity_id
_entity_poly.type
_entity_poly.pdbx_seq_one_letter_code
_entity_poly.pdbx_strand_id
1 'polypeptide(L)'
;MSDILLQAVQTLCDPLTLFCMTLAMAYGILLGAIPGLTATMAVALMIPLTYSLPKNVAMVSFIAVYIGGISGGLISAILLRMPGTPSSIATTFDGYPMTRQGKAARALGIAIQASFIGGVVSAVALMAIAPPLANFAVTFGSYEYAALACFALSMVSSLSEKDRLKGLMSALLGLFSPVWGKAPLTVRGVSPSASLKWMPVLKSSPY
;
A
#
# COMPACT_ATOMS: atom_id res chain seq x y z
N MET A 1 -10.97 5.99 -22.50
CA MET A 1 -9.54 6.09 -22.09
C MET A 1 -9.06 7.54 -22.16
N SER A 2 -9.28 8.23 -23.28
CA SER A 2 -8.98 9.67 -23.44
C SER A 2 -9.60 10.55 -22.35
N ASP A 3 -10.86 10.31 -21.97
CA ASP A 3 -11.55 11.15 -20.97
C ASP A 3 -10.98 10.99 -19.56
N ILE A 4 -10.56 9.77 -19.21
CA ILE A 4 -9.90 9.47 -17.92
C ILE A 4 -8.54 10.18 -17.85
N LEU A 5 -7.78 10.16 -18.95
CA LEU A 5 -6.49 10.85 -19.02
C LEU A 5 -6.67 12.37 -18.93
N LEU A 6 -7.67 12.93 -19.61
CA LEU A 6 -7.99 14.35 -19.53
C LEU A 6 -8.36 14.76 -18.11
N GLN A 7 -9.21 13.97 -17.44
CA GLN A 7 -9.64 14.22 -16.08
C GLN A 7 -8.49 14.10 -15.06
N ALA A 8 -7.56 13.17 -15.29
CA ALA A 8 -6.35 13.04 -14.49
C ALA A 8 -5.45 14.28 -14.64
N VAL A 9 -5.23 14.75 -15.87
CA VAL A 9 -4.44 15.97 -16.13
C VAL A 9 -5.09 17.19 -15.46
N GLN A 10 -6.41 17.34 -15.57
CA GLN A 10 -7.14 18.43 -14.90
C GLN A 10 -6.98 18.39 -13.38
N THR A 11 -7.04 17.19 -12.79
CA THR A 11 -6.83 17.02 -11.34
C THR A 11 -5.42 17.41 -10.93
N LEU A 12 -4.41 17.07 -11.74
CA LEU A 12 -3.01 17.43 -11.49
C LEU A 12 -2.72 18.92 -11.70
N CYS A 13 -3.49 19.61 -12.54
CA CYS A 13 -3.36 21.05 -12.75
C CYS A 13 -4.04 21.89 -11.66
N ASP A 14 -4.87 21.28 -10.80
CA ASP A 14 -5.50 21.97 -9.68
C ASP A 14 -4.43 22.39 -8.64
N PRO A 15 -4.31 23.70 -8.31
CA PRO A 15 -3.32 24.20 -7.35
C PRO A 15 -3.40 23.52 -5.98
N LEU A 16 -4.62 23.18 -5.53
CA LEU A 16 -4.80 22.49 -4.25
C LEU A 16 -4.19 21.09 -4.30
N THR A 17 -4.39 20.36 -5.40
CA THR A 17 -3.83 19.02 -5.59
C THR A 17 -2.31 19.05 -5.60
N LEU A 18 -1.70 20.01 -6.31
CA LEU A 18 -0.24 20.15 -6.33
C LEU A 18 0.34 20.47 -4.95
N PHE A 19 -0.33 21.35 -4.20
CA PHE A 19 0.08 21.67 -2.84
C PHE A 19 -0.01 20.45 -1.91
N CYS A 20 -1.15 19.75 -1.90
CA CYS A 20 -1.31 18.54 -1.11
C CYS A 20 -0.33 17.44 -1.54
N MET A 21 -0.10 17.27 -2.84
CA MET A 21 0.83 16.29 -3.40
C MET A 21 2.27 16.55 -2.95
N THR A 22 2.73 17.80 -2.99
CA THR A 22 4.10 18.15 -2.56
C THR A 22 4.29 17.95 -1.06
N LEU A 23 3.30 18.35 -0.23
CA LEU A 23 3.32 18.09 1.21
C LEU A 23 3.28 16.59 1.54
N ALA A 24 2.42 15.84 0.87
CA ALA A 24 2.32 14.39 1.00
C ALA A 24 3.62 13.69 0.60
N MET A 25 4.25 14.11 -0.50
CA MET A 25 5.55 13.60 -0.95
C MET A 25 6.64 13.88 0.11
N ALA A 26 6.74 15.12 0.60
CA ALA A 26 7.72 15.50 1.62
C ALA A 26 7.52 14.71 2.92
N TYR A 27 6.27 14.58 3.38
CA TYR A 27 5.89 13.76 4.52
C TYR A 27 6.29 12.29 4.32
N GLY A 28 6.01 11.73 3.14
CA GLY A 28 6.43 10.38 2.75
C GLY A 28 7.94 10.20 2.83
N ILE A 29 8.73 11.13 2.27
CA ILE A 29 10.20 11.06 2.30
C ILE A 29 10.73 11.09 3.73
N LEU A 30 10.22 12.00 4.57
CA LEU A 30 10.62 12.10 5.98
C LEU A 30 10.33 10.81 6.74
N LEU A 31 9.12 10.28 6.57
CA LEU A 31 8.71 9.03 7.20
C LEU A 31 9.50 7.82 6.69
N GLY A 32 9.74 7.73 5.38
CA GLY A 32 10.53 6.65 4.79
C GLY A 32 12.00 6.70 5.17
N ALA A 33 12.54 7.88 5.47
CA ALA A 33 13.91 8.03 5.97
C ALA A 33 14.08 7.48 7.40
N ILE A 34 12.99 7.28 8.16
CA ILE A 34 13.04 6.68 9.48
C ILE A 34 13.11 5.15 9.33
N PRO A 35 14.20 4.49 9.78
CA PRO A 35 14.32 3.05 9.65
C PRO A 35 13.23 2.34 10.44
N GLY A 36 12.57 1.37 9.80
CA GLY A 36 11.47 0.59 10.39
C GLY A 36 10.07 1.16 10.12
N LEU A 37 9.95 2.39 9.62
CA LEU A 37 8.65 2.95 9.21
C LEU A 37 8.45 2.75 7.71
N THR A 38 7.60 1.79 7.35
CA THR A 38 7.38 1.41 5.95
C THR A 38 6.51 2.42 5.20
N ALA A 39 6.63 2.47 3.87
CA ALA A 39 5.74 3.26 3.02
C ALA A 39 4.26 2.91 3.23
N THR A 40 3.96 1.63 3.48
CA THR A 40 2.59 1.17 3.79
C THR A 40 2.06 1.77 5.08
N MET A 41 2.91 1.90 6.11
CA MET A 41 2.54 2.53 7.37
C MET A 41 2.33 4.04 7.21
N ALA A 42 3.19 4.71 6.43
CA ALA A 42 3.03 6.13 6.11
C ALA A 42 1.69 6.43 5.41
N VAL A 43 1.28 5.58 4.47
CA VAL A 43 -0.05 5.67 3.83
C VAL A 43 -1.16 5.46 4.84
N ALA A 44 -1.06 4.46 5.73
CA ALA A 44 -2.06 4.21 6.77
C ALA A 44 -2.25 5.39 7.72
N LEU A 45 -1.15 6.05 8.12
CA LEU A 45 -1.19 7.27 8.93
C LEU A 45 -1.83 8.46 8.21
N MET A 46 -1.80 8.46 6.87
CA MET A 46 -2.37 9.54 6.06
C MET A 46 -3.89 9.42 5.87
N ILE A 47 -4.45 8.21 6.00
CA ILE A 47 -5.90 7.97 5.89
C ILE A 47 -6.74 8.96 6.72
N PRO A 48 -6.52 9.13 8.04
CA PRO A 48 -7.31 10.06 8.84
C PRO A 48 -7.16 11.53 8.40
N LEU A 49 -5.98 11.92 7.93
CA LEU A 49 -5.70 13.29 7.48
C LEU A 49 -6.39 13.62 6.15
N THR A 50 -6.70 12.60 5.35
CA THR A 50 -7.36 12.75 4.04
C THR A 50 -8.89 12.71 4.08
N TYR A 51 -9.54 12.44 5.22
CA TYR A 51 -11.00 12.34 5.28
C TYR A 51 -11.73 13.64 4.92
N SER A 52 -11.12 14.79 5.18
CA SER A 52 -11.68 16.10 4.84
C SER A 52 -11.39 16.54 3.39
N LEU A 53 -10.59 15.76 2.65
CA LEU A 53 -10.17 16.11 1.28
C LEU A 53 -11.11 15.51 0.22
N PRO A 54 -11.24 16.16 -0.95
CA PRO A 54 -11.90 15.56 -2.10
C PRO A 54 -11.24 14.23 -2.47
N LYS A 55 -12.04 13.24 -2.90
CA LYS A 55 -11.55 11.88 -3.22
C LYS A 55 -10.37 11.86 -4.18
N ASN A 56 -10.40 12.72 -5.20
CA ASN A 56 -9.34 12.81 -6.20
C ASN A 56 -8.01 13.28 -5.57
N VAL A 57 -8.07 14.31 -4.71
CA VAL A 57 -6.90 14.86 -4.00
C VAL A 57 -6.35 13.85 -2.99
N ALA A 58 -7.23 13.14 -2.28
CA ALA A 58 -6.86 12.09 -1.33
C ALA A 58 -6.08 10.95 -2.02
N MET A 59 -6.57 10.46 -3.17
CA MET A 59 -5.89 9.42 -3.94
C MET A 59 -4.50 9.85 -4.42
N VAL A 60 -4.39 11.06 -4.97
CA VAL A 60 -3.08 11.62 -5.38
C VAL A 60 -2.14 11.72 -4.19
N SER A 61 -2.64 12.16 -3.04
CA SER A 61 -1.85 12.27 -1.81
C SER A 61 -1.36 10.91 -1.32
N PHE A 62 -2.18 9.85 -1.37
CA PHE A 62 -1.74 8.50 -1.00
C PHE A 62 -0.63 7.98 -1.90
N ILE A 63 -0.76 8.19 -3.21
CA ILE A 63 0.28 7.82 -4.18
C ILE A 63 1.56 8.62 -3.91
N ALA A 64 1.44 9.92 -3.63
CA ALA A 64 2.57 10.78 -3.31
C ALA A 64 3.29 10.36 -2.03
N VAL A 65 2.57 10.07 -0.94
CA VAL A 65 3.17 9.53 0.30
C VAL A 65 3.85 8.19 0.03
N TYR A 66 3.22 7.32 -0.76
CA TYR A 66 3.78 6.00 -1.08
C TYR A 66 5.11 6.12 -1.85
N ILE A 67 5.13 6.89 -2.94
CA ILE A 67 6.32 7.12 -3.76
C ILE A 67 7.40 7.83 -2.93
N GLY A 68 7.01 8.85 -2.15
CA GLY A 68 7.89 9.55 -1.22
C GLY A 68 8.49 8.62 -0.17
N GLY A 69 7.70 7.73 0.42
CA GLY A 69 8.15 6.76 1.43
C GLY A 69 9.12 5.72 0.88
N ILE A 70 8.85 5.17 -0.30
CA ILE A 70 9.80 4.27 -0.97
C ILE A 70 11.09 5.00 -1.32
N SER A 71 10.98 6.24 -1.80
CA SER A 71 12.13 7.10 -2.12
C SER A 71 12.85 7.66 -0.89
N GLY A 72 12.24 7.68 0.29
CA GLY A 72 12.89 8.04 1.55
C GLY A 72 13.66 6.86 2.13
N GLY A 73 13.16 5.64 1.95
CA GLY A 73 13.78 4.41 2.45
C GLY A 73 15.18 4.12 1.89
N LEU A 74 15.51 4.63 0.71
CA LEU A 74 16.88 4.56 0.17
C LEU A 74 17.87 5.40 0.99
N ILE A 75 17.43 6.48 1.65
CA ILE A 75 18.31 7.35 2.44
C ILE A 75 18.83 6.58 3.66
N SER A 76 17.93 5.96 4.43
CA SER A 76 18.29 5.14 5.59
C SER A 76 19.06 3.86 5.19
N ALA A 77 18.70 3.24 4.08
CA ALA A 77 19.42 2.07 3.56
C ALA A 77 20.87 2.39 3.15
N ILE A 78 21.09 3.49 2.42
CA ILE A 78 22.42 3.85 1.87
C ILE A 78 23.34 4.45 2.94
N LEU A 79 22.81 5.30 3.83
CA LEU A 79 23.62 5.99 4.82
C LEU A 79 23.86 5.16 6.08
N LEU A 80 22.83 4.46 6.55
CA LEU A 80 22.83 3.81 7.87
C LEU A 80 22.88 2.28 7.80
N ARG A 81 22.78 1.68 6.61
CA ARG A 81 22.68 0.22 6.42
C ARG A 81 21.49 -0.42 7.14
N MET A 82 20.44 0.36 7.40
CA MET A 82 19.24 -0.06 8.13
C MET A 82 18.02 0.03 7.18
N PRO A 83 17.72 -1.02 6.39
CA PRO A 83 16.64 -0.98 5.41
C PRO A 83 15.27 -1.00 6.10
N GLY A 84 14.36 -0.14 5.65
CA GLY A 84 12.97 -0.12 6.12
C GLY A 84 12.06 -1.15 5.45
N THR A 85 12.44 -1.69 4.28
CA THR A 85 11.68 -2.69 3.54
C THR A 85 12.59 -3.83 3.05
N PRO A 86 12.04 -5.04 2.81
CA PRO A 86 12.82 -6.15 2.25
C PRO A 86 13.43 -5.81 0.88
N SER A 87 12.73 -5.02 0.06
CA SER A 87 13.23 -4.58 -1.25
C SER A 87 14.47 -3.68 -1.14
N SER A 88 14.56 -2.84 -0.10
CA SER A 88 15.68 -1.91 0.10
C SER A 88 16.94 -2.59 0.63
N ILE A 89 16.89 -3.86 1.04
CA ILE A 89 18.09 -4.59 1.48
C ILE A 89 19.10 -4.73 0.34
N ALA A 90 18.61 -4.94 -0.89
CA ALA A 90 19.47 -5.00 -2.08
C ALA A 90 20.23 -3.68 -2.28
N THR A 91 19.59 -2.54 -2.02
CA THR A 91 20.23 -1.21 -2.10
C THR A 91 21.35 -1.05 -1.07
N THR A 92 21.30 -1.75 0.07
CA THR A 92 22.38 -1.69 1.07
C THR A 92 23.66 -2.37 0.60
N PHE A 93 23.57 -3.37 -0.28
CA PHE A 93 24.74 -4.09 -0.78
C PHE A 93 25.65 -3.21 -1.64
N ASP A 94 25.07 -2.32 -2.44
CA ASP A 94 25.83 -1.40 -3.29
C ASP A 94 26.00 -0.01 -2.65
N GLY A 95 24.95 0.50 -2.02
CA GLY A 95 24.90 1.87 -1.50
C GLY A 95 25.78 2.11 -0.28
N TYR A 96 25.72 1.20 0.71
CA TYR A 96 26.46 1.39 1.97
C TYR A 96 27.99 1.32 1.78
N PRO A 97 28.57 0.39 0.97
CA PRO A 97 29.98 0.43 0.64
C PRO A 97 30.43 1.73 -0.04
N MET A 98 29.61 2.30 -0.94
CA MET A 98 29.93 3.60 -1.55
C MET A 98 29.90 4.74 -0.53
N THR A 99 28.95 4.74 0.41
CA THR A 99 28.92 5.69 1.52
C THR A 99 30.18 5.59 2.38
N ARG A 100 30.64 4.37 2.71
CA ARG A 100 31.89 4.14 3.47
C ARG A 100 33.15 4.64 2.75
N GLN A 101 33.12 4.75 1.41
CA GLN A 101 34.19 5.35 0.61
C GLN A 101 34.09 6.89 0.51
N GLY A 102 33.20 7.53 1.27
CA GLY A 102 32.95 8.97 1.20
C GLY A 102 32.13 9.41 -0.01
N LYS A 103 31.58 8.48 -0.80
CA LYS A 103 30.80 8.76 -2.02
C LYS A 103 29.28 8.76 -1.77
N ALA A 104 28.85 9.19 -0.58
CA ALA A 104 27.45 9.15 -0.15
C ALA A 104 26.50 9.89 -1.09
N ALA A 105 26.85 11.11 -1.50
CA ALA A 105 26.05 11.91 -2.44
C ALA A 105 25.92 11.23 -3.81
N ARG A 106 26.98 10.58 -4.29
CA ARG A 106 26.95 9.83 -5.56
C ARG A 106 26.07 8.58 -5.45
N ALA A 107 26.15 7.86 -4.34
CA ALA A 107 25.31 6.69 -4.09
C ALA A 107 23.82 7.07 -4.06
N LEU A 108 23.47 8.15 -3.37
CA LEU A 108 22.11 8.70 -3.34
C LEU A 108 21.65 9.15 -4.73
N GLY A 109 22.49 9.85 -5.48
CA GLY A 109 22.16 10.31 -6.83
C GLY A 109 21.84 9.16 -7.79
N ILE A 110 22.65 8.09 -7.77
CA ILE A 110 22.43 6.89 -8.59
C ILE A 110 21.13 6.20 -8.16
N ALA A 111 20.91 6.04 -6.86
CA ALA A 111 19.70 5.39 -6.34
C ALA A 111 18.43 6.14 -6.74
N ILE A 112 18.41 7.47 -6.60
CA ILE A 112 17.26 8.30 -6.98
C ILE A 112 17.00 8.22 -8.49
N GLN A 113 18.03 8.27 -9.33
CA GLN A 113 17.87 8.13 -10.79
C GLN A 113 17.32 6.75 -11.16
N ALA A 114 17.85 5.69 -10.55
CA ALA A 114 17.35 4.33 -10.76
C ALA A 114 15.88 4.19 -10.32
N SER A 115 15.51 4.76 -9.17
CA SER A 115 14.12 4.78 -8.69
C SER A 115 13.20 5.60 -9.59
N PHE A 116 13.68 6.72 -10.14
CA PHE A 116 12.90 7.52 -11.08
C PHE A 116 12.61 6.76 -12.37
N ILE A 117 13.63 6.16 -12.99
CA ILE A 117 13.48 5.37 -14.22
C ILE A 117 12.58 4.15 -13.95
N GLY A 118 12.83 3.41 -12.87
CA GLY A 118 11.99 2.28 -12.48
C GLY A 118 10.54 2.68 -12.18
N GLY A 119 10.33 3.84 -11.57
CA GLY A 119 9.01 4.42 -11.31
C GLY A 119 8.26 4.76 -12.61
N VAL A 120 8.92 5.40 -13.57
CA VAL A 120 8.32 5.73 -14.87
C VAL A 120 8.01 4.45 -15.66
N VAL A 121 8.97 3.52 -15.75
CA VAL A 121 8.78 2.25 -16.47
C VAL A 121 7.66 1.43 -15.84
N SER A 122 7.62 1.32 -14.51
CA SER A 122 6.55 0.59 -13.82
C SER A 122 5.19 1.25 -14.00
N ALA A 123 5.10 2.58 -13.98
CA ALA A 123 3.84 3.29 -14.22
C ALA A 123 3.30 3.02 -15.63
N VAL A 124 4.16 3.08 -16.65
CA VAL A 124 3.78 2.78 -18.05
C VAL A 124 3.38 1.31 -18.21
N ALA A 125 4.18 0.40 -17.65
CA ALA A 125 3.88 -1.03 -17.68
C ALA A 125 2.55 -1.34 -16.99
N LEU A 126 2.29 -0.72 -15.83
CA LEU A 126 1.05 -0.89 -15.10
C LEU A 126 -0.14 -0.34 -15.89
N MET A 127 0.00 0.81 -16.56
CA MET A 127 -1.07 1.36 -17.41
C MET A 127 -1.45 0.41 -18.55
N ALA A 128 -0.50 -0.34 -19.11
CA ALA A 128 -0.74 -1.32 -20.17
C ALA A 128 -1.32 -2.64 -19.63
N ILE A 129 -0.84 -3.11 -18.47
CA ILE A 129 -1.19 -4.42 -17.90
C ILE A 129 -2.47 -4.35 -17.04
N ALA A 130 -2.79 -3.20 -16.45
CA ALA A 130 -3.92 -3.07 -15.54
C ALA A 130 -5.28 -3.38 -16.19
N PRO A 131 -5.62 -2.90 -17.41
CA PRO A 131 -6.90 -3.22 -18.04
C PRO A 131 -7.14 -4.73 -18.30
N PRO A 132 -6.22 -5.48 -18.95
CA PRO A 132 -6.44 -6.92 -19.14
C PRO A 132 -6.46 -7.68 -17.81
N LEU A 133 -5.64 -7.26 -16.84
CA LEU A 133 -5.63 -7.87 -15.50
C LEU A 133 -6.94 -7.63 -14.74
N ALA A 134 -7.53 -6.44 -14.86
CA ALA A 134 -8.83 -6.13 -14.26
C ALA A 134 -9.96 -6.98 -14.88
N ASN A 135 -9.97 -7.13 -16.20
CA ASN A 135 -10.95 -7.99 -16.88
C ASN A 135 -10.81 -9.45 -16.44
N PHE A 136 -9.58 -9.95 -16.27
CA PHE A 136 -9.34 -11.28 -15.75
C PHE A 136 -9.80 -11.43 -14.29
N ALA A 137 -9.48 -10.46 -13.43
CA ALA A 137 -9.87 -10.49 -12.01
C ALA A 137 -11.40 -10.51 -11.80
N VAL A 138 -12.18 -9.85 -12.67
CA VAL A 138 -13.65 -9.86 -12.60
C VAL A 138 -14.25 -11.23 -12.93
N THR A 139 -13.52 -12.09 -13.66
CA THR A 139 -13.99 -13.45 -13.97
C THR A 139 -13.82 -14.43 -12.80
N PHE A 140 -13.09 -14.06 -11.74
CA PHE A 140 -12.87 -14.94 -10.60
C PHE A 140 -14.17 -15.16 -9.81
N GLY A 141 -14.55 -16.42 -9.68
CA GLY A 141 -15.60 -16.88 -8.78
C GLY A 141 -15.07 -17.25 -7.40
N SER A 142 -15.96 -17.79 -6.57
CA SER A 142 -15.65 -18.14 -5.18
C SER A 142 -14.52 -19.19 -5.05
N TYR A 143 -14.38 -20.09 -6.02
CA TYR A 143 -13.36 -21.14 -5.97
C TYR A 143 -11.96 -20.60 -6.32
N GLU A 144 -11.84 -19.66 -7.26
CA GLU A 144 -10.58 -19.01 -7.61
C GLU A 144 -10.09 -18.13 -6.47
N TYR A 145 -10.99 -17.39 -5.81
CA TYR A 145 -10.61 -16.62 -4.62
C TYR A 145 -10.12 -17.52 -3.48
N ALA A 146 -10.74 -18.70 -3.28
CA ALA A 146 -10.29 -19.67 -2.28
C ALA A 146 -8.90 -20.25 -2.64
N ALA A 147 -8.71 -20.64 -3.90
CA ALA A 147 -7.41 -21.13 -4.39
C ALA A 147 -6.32 -20.06 -4.29
N LEU A 148 -6.63 -18.80 -4.61
CA LEU A 148 -5.71 -17.66 -4.51
C LEU A 148 -5.33 -17.39 -3.05
N ALA A 149 -6.28 -17.47 -2.13
CA ALA A 149 -6.03 -17.35 -0.70
C ALA A 149 -5.14 -18.49 -0.18
N CYS A 150 -5.44 -19.74 -0.53
CA CYS A 150 -4.58 -20.88 -0.18
C CYS A 150 -3.17 -20.73 -0.77
N PHE A 151 -3.05 -20.29 -2.02
CA PHE A 151 -1.76 -20.04 -2.67
C PHE A 151 -0.96 -18.93 -1.95
N ALA A 152 -1.61 -17.83 -1.57
CA ALA A 152 -0.99 -16.76 -0.80
C ALA A 152 -0.51 -17.24 0.57
N LEU A 153 -1.32 -18.02 1.29
CA LEU A 153 -0.94 -18.64 2.57
C LEU A 153 0.25 -19.60 2.41
N SER A 154 0.25 -20.42 1.35
CA SER A 154 1.37 -21.30 1.02
C SER A 154 2.65 -20.52 0.74
N MET A 155 2.59 -19.39 0.02
CA MET A 155 3.76 -18.53 -0.18
C MET A 155 4.28 -17.91 1.13
N VAL A 156 3.40 -17.38 1.98
CA VAL A 156 3.78 -16.79 3.27
C VAL A 156 4.44 -17.83 4.18
N SER A 157 3.88 -19.04 4.24
CA SER A 157 4.46 -20.13 5.01
C SER A 157 5.81 -20.62 4.45
N SER A 158 6.01 -20.56 3.14
CA SER A 158 7.29 -20.91 2.50
C SER A 158 8.42 -19.90 2.80
N LEU A 159 8.09 -18.63 3.05
CA LEU A 159 9.08 -17.60 3.34
C LEU A 159 9.56 -17.61 4.81
N SER A 160 8.91 -18.40 5.67
CA SER A 160 9.23 -18.52 7.09
C SER A 160 10.27 -19.63 7.32
N GLU A 161 11.56 -19.28 7.20
CA GLU A 161 12.68 -20.24 7.20
C GLU A 161 12.85 -21.02 8.51
N LYS A 162 12.47 -20.45 9.66
CA LYS A 162 12.78 -21.04 10.98
C LYS A 162 11.68 -21.95 11.56
N ASP A 163 10.41 -21.80 11.15
CA ASP A 163 9.30 -22.63 11.65
C ASP A 163 8.08 -22.56 10.70
N ARG A 164 8.04 -23.42 9.69
CA ARG A 164 6.95 -23.48 8.69
C ARG A 164 5.57 -23.67 9.34
N LEU A 165 5.50 -24.45 10.42
CA LEU A 165 4.28 -24.69 11.19
C LEU A 165 3.76 -23.42 11.90
N LYS A 166 4.65 -22.62 12.50
CA LYS A 166 4.25 -21.34 13.12
C LYS A 166 3.82 -20.32 12.07
N GLY A 167 4.49 -20.30 10.91
CA GLY A 167 4.10 -19.47 9.77
C GLY A 167 2.73 -19.84 9.22
N LEU A 168 2.41 -21.14 9.13
CA LEU A 168 1.09 -21.60 8.70
C LEU A 168 0.01 -21.26 9.74
N MET A 169 0.29 -21.42 11.04
CA MET A 169 -0.67 -21.07 12.10
C MET A 169 -0.94 -19.56 12.16
N SER A 170 0.07 -18.71 12.02
CA SER A 170 -0.14 -17.25 11.97
C SER A 170 -0.89 -16.81 10.71
N ALA A 171 -0.65 -17.47 9.58
CA ALA A 171 -1.35 -17.19 8.33
C ALA A 171 -2.83 -17.64 8.40
N LEU A 172 -3.12 -18.80 9.00
CA LEU A 172 -4.48 -19.25 9.27
C LEU A 172 -5.22 -18.33 10.25
N LEU A 173 -4.57 -17.90 11.33
CA LEU A 173 -5.13 -16.93 12.27
C LEU A 173 -5.40 -15.58 11.59
N GLY A 174 -4.49 -15.13 10.71
CA GLY A 174 -4.67 -13.95 9.88
C GLY A 174 -5.87 -14.06 8.95
N LEU A 175 -6.16 -15.25 8.41
CA LEU A 175 -7.33 -15.48 7.56
C LEU A 175 -8.66 -15.41 8.34
N PHE A 176 -8.64 -15.75 9.63
CA PHE A 176 -9.80 -15.58 10.51
C PHE A 176 -10.06 -14.11 10.88
N SER A 177 -9.04 -13.27 11.00
CA SER A 177 -9.19 -11.87 11.48
C SER A 177 -10.17 -11.00 10.65
N PRO A 178 -10.16 -11.00 9.30
CA PRO A 178 -11.11 -10.24 8.49
C PRO A 178 -12.57 -10.68 8.68
N VAL A 179 -12.81 -11.93 9.08
CA VAL A 179 -14.17 -12.48 9.27
C VAL A 179 -14.87 -11.80 10.44
N TRP A 180 -14.12 -11.36 11.45
CA TRP A 180 -14.64 -10.75 12.67
C TRP A 180 -14.80 -9.22 12.59
N GLY A 181 -14.29 -8.59 11.53
CA GLY A 181 -14.18 -7.13 11.43
C GLY A 181 -14.88 -6.48 10.23
N LYS A 182 -15.63 -7.23 9.40
CA LYS A 182 -16.39 -6.59 8.32
C LYS A 182 -17.51 -5.71 8.90
N ALA A 183 -17.25 -4.41 9.01
CA ALA A 183 -18.31 -3.41 9.01
C ALA A 183 -19.20 -3.68 7.78
N PRO A 184 -20.53 -3.70 7.93
CA PRO A 184 -21.40 -4.08 6.83
C PRO A 184 -21.29 -3.02 5.73
N LEU A 185 -20.62 -3.36 4.63
CA LEU A 185 -20.89 -2.70 3.36
C LEU A 185 -22.31 -3.09 3.01
N THR A 186 -23.24 -2.22 3.39
CA THR A 186 -24.66 -2.30 3.09
C THR A 186 -24.83 -2.39 1.57
N VAL A 187 -24.87 -3.61 1.05
CA VAL A 187 -25.54 -3.92 -0.21
C VAL A 187 -27.00 -3.56 0.02
N ARG A 188 -27.43 -2.41 -0.52
CA ARG A 188 -28.84 -1.99 -0.55
C ARG A 188 -29.66 -3.15 -1.11
N GLY A 189 -30.36 -3.87 -0.23
CA GLY A 189 -31.21 -5.00 -0.59
C GLY A 189 -31.44 -6.04 0.51
N VAL A 190 -30.55 -6.16 1.50
CA VAL A 190 -30.75 -7.11 2.60
C VAL A 190 -31.08 -6.36 3.89
N SER A 191 -32.35 -6.43 4.28
CA SER A 191 -32.86 -5.89 5.54
C SER A 191 -32.03 -6.41 6.74
N PRO A 192 -31.52 -5.54 7.62
CA PRO A 192 -30.78 -5.91 8.84
C PRO A 192 -31.59 -6.73 9.86
N SER A 193 -32.87 -6.99 9.61
CA SER A 193 -33.79 -7.62 10.56
C SER A 193 -33.64 -9.13 10.72
N ALA A 194 -32.75 -9.80 9.97
CA ALA A 194 -32.55 -11.25 10.07
C ALA A 194 -31.46 -11.67 11.07
N SER A 195 -30.42 -10.84 11.27
CA SER A 195 -29.29 -11.14 12.15
C SER A 195 -29.53 -10.74 13.62
N LEU A 196 -30.52 -9.89 13.89
CA LEU A 196 -30.88 -9.45 15.26
C LEU A 196 -32.07 -10.20 15.88
N LYS A 197 -32.47 -11.35 15.31
CA LYS A 197 -33.61 -12.13 15.84
C LYS A 197 -33.26 -12.96 17.09
N TRP A 198 -31.97 -13.13 17.39
CA TRP A 198 -31.44 -13.99 18.45
C TRP A 198 -31.19 -13.28 19.78
N MET A 199 -31.43 -11.97 19.86
CA MET A 199 -31.22 -11.18 21.08
C MET A 199 -32.56 -10.88 21.75
N PRO A 200 -33.02 -11.71 22.71
CA PRO A 200 -34.27 -11.45 23.45
C PRO A 200 -34.20 -10.23 24.39
N VAL A 201 -33.08 -9.50 24.40
CA VAL A 201 -32.79 -8.40 25.36
C VAL A 201 -33.26 -7.03 24.88
N LEU A 202 -33.64 -6.83 23.61
CA LEU A 202 -34.02 -5.51 23.08
C LEU A 202 -35.52 -5.32 22.83
N LYS A 203 -36.39 -6.13 23.45
CA LYS A 203 -37.85 -6.03 23.24
C LYS A 203 -38.59 -5.11 24.22
N SER A 204 -37.89 -4.29 24.99
CA SER A 204 -38.54 -3.36 25.93
C SER A 204 -37.78 -2.04 26.06
N SER A 205 -38.05 -1.11 25.15
CA SER A 205 -38.06 0.33 25.49
C SER A 205 -38.92 1.06 24.46
N PRO A 206 -40.03 1.72 24.86
CA PRO A 206 -40.84 2.51 23.96
C PRO A 206 -40.44 3.98 24.09
N TYR A 207 -39.44 4.42 23.31
CA TYR A 207 -39.24 5.82 22.90
C TYR A 207 -38.48 5.85 21.59
#